data_AF-A0A364N1C1-F1
#
_entry.id   AF-A0A364N1C1-F1
#
_cell.length_a   1.000
_cell.length_b   1.000
_cell.length_c   1.000
_cell.angle_alpha   90.00
_cell.angle_beta   90.00
_cell.angle_gamma   90.00
#
_symmetry.space_group_name_H-M   'P 1'
#
loop_
_entity.id
_entity.type
_entity.pdbx_description
1 polymer ?
#
loop_
_entity_poly.entity_id
_entity_poly.type
_entity_poly.pdbx_seq_one_letter_code
_entity_poly.pdbx_strand_id
1 'polypeptide(L)'
;MSTFFAQSDVAIPHRPAVGCHEKNSPFSDPLPRTAWSPTASRNALSRQIASMNTGILADLHGLSSIPRIYTALFHRTRTFAATVRQLVKISPSMWAEAACLLVDWSVHVLRHREVGLERFLHSQRDSLYWILDDALLRICLDQWDPPQSQAPTPSQCTASQLPGIVAVPWDVATRPIRSALSNAQTLLPLWGEQDLEETLKWNRGICEGAKAEWFEAGWFRRSRKFLDESTRIYEIWRTIRRSGGGQLPIELAYTIVEDVATFEELPTGDLRELYLPTE
;
A
#
# COMPACT_ATOMS: atom_id res chain seq x y z
N MET A 1 -20.45 -64.07 -14.28
CA MET A 1 -19.33 -64.74 -14.98
C MET A 1 -18.06 -64.50 -14.18
N SER A 2 -17.50 -65.61 -13.70
CA SER A 2 -16.12 -65.91 -13.30
C SER A 2 -15.35 -64.99 -12.32
N THR A 3 -15.29 -65.52 -11.10
CA THR A 3 -14.24 -65.48 -10.05
C THR A 3 -12.85 -65.92 -10.51
N PHE A 4 -11.78 -65.55 -9.77
CA PHE A 4 -10.65 -66.38 -9.23
C PHE A 4 -9.61 -65.41 -8.58
N PHE A 5 -9.43 -65.33 -7.25
CA PHE A 5 -8.54 -66.10 -6.31
C PHE A 5 -7.09 -66.26 -6.82
N ALA A 6 -5.98 -66.07 -6.08
CA ALA A 6 -5.62 -66.28 -4.65
C ALA A 6 -4.45 -65.32 -4.26
N GLN A 7 -4.22 -64.86 -3.02
CA GLN A 7 -3.85 -65.48 -1.73
C GLN A 7 -2.57 -66.35 -1.71
N SER A 8 -1.56 -65.80 -1.00
CA SER A 8 -0.61 -66.42 -0.04
C SER A 8 0.35 -67.54 -0.48
N ASP A 9 1.68 -67.37 -0.33
CA ASP A 9 2.43 -67.78 0.88
C ASP A 9 3.97 -67.63 0.76
N VAL A 10 4.50 -67.04 1.84
CA VAL A 10 5.76 -67.23 2.61
C VAL A 10 6.85 -68.22 2.11
N ALA A 11 8.12 -67.76 2.02
CA ALA A 11 9.27 -68.26 2.80
C ALA A 11 10.65 -67.58 2.51
N ILE A 12 11.38 -67.35 3.62
CA ILE A 12 12.73 -66.80 3.93
C ILE A 12 13.87 -67.69 3.33
N PRO A 13 15.11 -67.24 2.97
CA PRO A 13 16.17 -66.63 3.83
C PRO A 13 17.08 -65.58 3.12
N HIS A 14 18.04 -64.81 3.66
CA HIS A 14 19.02 -64.90 4.75
C HIS A 14 19.42 -63.46 5.20
N ARG A 15 19.82 -63.32 6.47
CA ARG A 15 20.57 -62.17 7.03
C ARG A 15 21.90 -61.97 6.26
N PRO A 16 22.43 -60.73 6.14
CA PRO A 16 23.42 -60.34 7.15
C PRO A 16 23.40 -58.86 7.61
N ALA A 17 23.97 -58.71 8.82
CA ALA A 17 24.61 -57.59 9.50
C ALA A 17 24.32 -56.11 9.13
N VAL A 18 23.77 -55.44 10.15
CA VAL A 18 24.04 -54.08 10.64
C VAL A 18 25.31 -53.42 10.07
N GLY A 19 25.13 -52.27 9.42
CA GLY A 19 26.16 -51.29 9.13
C GLY A 19 25.57 -49.88 9.24
N CYS A 20 25.74 -49.25 10.40
CA CYS A 20 25.37 -47.86 10.64
C CYS A 20 26.33 -46.93 9.89
N HIS A 21 25.80 -45.99 9.10
CA HIS A 21 26.47 -44.73 8.78
C HIS A 21 25.43 -43.64 8.43
N GLU A 22 24.83 -43.07 9.47
CA GLU A 22 24.36 -41.68 9.44
C GLU A 22 25.57 -40.77 9.59
N LYS A 23 25.98 -40.13 8.50
CA LYS A 23 26.79 -38.90 8.55
C LYS A 23 26.18 -37.93 7.55
N ASN A 24 25.51 -36.91 8.09
CA ASN A 24 25.44 -35.52 7.62
C ASN A 24 24.25 -34.81 8.30
N SER A 25 24.20 -34.88 9.63
CA SER A 25 23.40 -33.97 10.44
C SER A 25 24.31 -32.84 10.92
N PRO A 26 23.94 -31.55 10.72
CA PRO A 26 24.73 -30.42 11.20
C PRO A 26 24.72 -30.30 12.74
N PHE A 27 24.03 -31.22 13.43
CA PHE A 27 24.00 -31.33 14.89
C PHE A 27 25.14 -32.17 15.49
N SER A 28 26.01 -32.79 14.68
CA SER A 28 26.97 -33.81 15.15
C SER A 28 28.45 -33.45 15.00
N ASP A 29 28.80 -32.22 14.65
CA ASP A 29 30.20 -31.80 14.71
C ASP A 29 30.59 -31.48 16.17
N PRO A 30 31.59 -32.16 16.75
CA PRO A 30 32.08 -31.80 18.07
C PRO A 30 32.72 -30.41 18.00
N LEU A 31 32.15 -29.47 18.75
CA LEU A 31 32.65 -28.10 18.85
C LEU A 31 34.17 -28.10 19.12
N PRO A 32 34.95 -27.21 18.47
CA PRO A 32 36.39 -27.14 18.67
C PRO A 32 36.68 -26.92 20.16
N ARG A 33 37.49 -27.82 20.74
CA ARG A 33 38.05 -27.70 22.10
C ARG A 33 39.13 -26.62 22.11
N THR A 34 38.72 -25.37 21.96
CA THR A 34 39.55 -24.19 22.23
C THR A 34 38.80 -23.32 23.22
N ALA A 35 39.34 -23.25 24.44
CA ALA A 35 38.95 -22.41 25.58
C ALA A 35 37.75 -21.47 25.35
N TRP A 36 36.55 -21.97 25.60
CA TRP A 36 35.40 -21.09 25.79
C TRP A 36 35.62 -20.40 27.13
N SER A 37 35.97 -19.12 27.11
CA SER A 37 36.04 -18.36 28.35
C SER A 37 34.70 -18.47 29.07
N PRO A 38 34.66 -18.54 30.42
CA PRO A 38 33.41 -18.58 31.18
C PRO A 38 32.43 -17.47 30.75
N THR A 39 32.98 -16.34 30.32
CA THR A 39 32.26 -15.19 29.74
C THR A 39 31.60 -15.51 28.40
N ALA A 40 32.29 -16.20 27.48
CA ALA A 40 31.74 -16.59 26.18
C ALA A 40 30.58 -17.60 26.32
N SER A 41 30.72 -18.58 27.22
CA SER A 41 29.67 -19.56 27.53
C SER A 41 28.46 -18.90 28.19
N ARG A 42 28.67 -17.97 29.14
CA ARG A 42 27.60 -17.19 29.76
C ARG A 42 26.85 -16.31 28.75
N ASN A 43 27.56 -15.71 27.79
CA ASN A 43 26.97 -14.90 26.74
C ASN A 43 26.20 -15.74 25.71
N ALA A 44 26.68 -16.95 25.38
CA ALA A 44 25.95 -17.89 24.54
C ALA A 44 24.65 -18.35 25.21
N LEU A 45 24.70 -18.71 26.50
CA LEU A 45 23.55 -19.13 27.27
C LEU A 45 22.52 -18.00 27.45
N SER A 46 22.98 -16.78 27.70
CA SER A 46 22.10 -15.60 27.79
C SER A 46 21.38 -15.31 26.47
N ARG A 47 22.08 -15.47 25.33
CA ARG A 47 21.47 -15.36 24.00
C ARG A 47 20.45 -16.46 23.73
N GLN A 48 20.73 -17.70 24.15
CA GLN A 48 19.78 -18.81 24.03
C GLN A 48 18.52 -18.58 24.87
N ILE A 49 18.67 -18.15 26.13
CA ILE A 49 17.54 -17.83 27.01
C ILE A 49 16.72 -16.68 26.44
N ALA A 50 17.39 -15.61 25.95
CA ALA A 50 16.71 -14.51 25.28
C ALA A 50 15.93 -15.03 24.06
N SER A 51 16.55 -15.82 23.19
CA SER A 51 15.89 -16.40 22.01
C SER A 51 14.68 -17.27 22.35
N MET A 52 14.76 -18.10 23.41
CA MET A 52 13.64 -18.92 23.86
C MET A 52 12.51 -18.08 24.43
N ASN A 53 12.83 -17.08 25.26
CA ASN A 53 11.86 -16.18 25.85
C ASN A 53 11.17 -15.33 24.78
N THR A 54 11.88 -14.92 23.72
CA THR A 54 11.28 -14.18 22.60
C THR A 54 10.18 -14.99 21.92
N GLY A 55 10.36 -16.30 21.73
CA GLY A 55 9.33 -17.17 21.17
C GLY A 55 8.08 -17.27 22.04
N ILE A 56 8.28 -17.50 23.35
CA ILE A 56 7.16 -17.59 24.31
C ILE A 56 6.43 -16.25 24.44
N LEU A 57 7.17 -15.14 24.53
CA LEU A 57 6.58 -13.80 24.56
C LEU A 57 5.84 -13.50 23.25
N ALA A 58 6.39 -13.90 22.10
CA ALA A 58 5.73 -13.76 20.81
C ALA A 58 4.41 -14.53 20.76
N ASP A 59 4.36 -15.76 21.28
CA ASP A 59 3.14 -16.55 21.35
C ASP A 59 2.11 -15.98 22.34
N LEU A 60 2.55 -15.57 23.54
CA LEU A 60 1.69 -14.95 24.55
C LEU A 60 1.05 -13.65 24.06
N HIS A 61 1.79 -12.85 23.29
CA HIS A 61 1.27 -11.65 22.67
C HIS A 61 0.50 -11.94 21.37
N GLY A 62 0.52 -13.17 20.83
CA GLY A 62 -0.12 -13.56 19.59
C GLY A 62 0.63 -13.13 18.32
N LEU A 63 1.91 -12.73 18.42
CA LEU A 63 2.74 -12.30 17.29
C LEU A 63 2.93 -13.43 16.25
N SER A 64 2.89 -14.71 16.66
CA SER A 64 2.96 -15.86 15.75
C SER A 64 1.79 -15.94 14.75
N SER A 65 0.67 -15.27 15.06
CA SER A 65 -0.48 -15.13 14.15
C SER A 65 -0.36 -13.96 13.18
N ILE A 66 0.54 -12.98 13.42
CA ILE A 66 0.67 -11.76 12.62
C ILE A 66 0.88 -12.05 11.14
N PRO A 67 1.79 -12.97 10.72
CA PRO A 67 1.98 -13.25 9.30
C PRO A 67 0.70 -13.73 8.60
N ARG A 68 -0.15 -14.49 9.32
CA ARG A 68 -1.44 -14.97 8.79
C ARG A 68 -2.44 -13.83 8.68
N ILE A 69 -2.54 -12.98 9.71
CA ILE A 69 -3.42 -11.81 9.71
C ILE A 69 -3.01 -10.84 8.59
N TYR A 70 -1.71 -10.53 8.47
CA TYR A 70 -1.16 -9.71 7.40
C TYR A 70 -1.51 -10.27 6.02
N THR A 71 -1.26 -11.56 5.78
CA THR A 71 -1.55 -12.18 4.47
C THR A 71 -3.04 -12.05 4.11
N ALA A 72 -3.94 -12.34 5.06
CA ALA A 72 -5.37 -12.19 4.85
C ALA A 72 -5.76 -10.73 4.59
N LEU A 73 -5.23 -9.79 5.36
CA LEU A 73 -5.51 -8.37 5.23
C LEU A 73 -4.97 -7.79 3.92
N PHE A 74 -3.78 -8.22 3.49
CA PHE A 74 -3.17 -7.84 2.22
C PHE A 74 -4.05 -8.27 1.03
N HIS A 75 -4.48 -9.53 1.00
CA HIS A 75 -5.37 -10.01 -0.05
C HIS A 75 -6.71 -9.28 -0.04
N ARG A 76 -7.34 -9.09 1.12
CA ARG A 76 -8.61 -8.37 1.24
C ARG A 76 -8.48 -6.91 0.80
N THR A 77 -7.41 -6.23 1.19
CA THR A 77 -7.16 -4.83 0.80
C THR A 77 -6.99 -4.72 -0.72
N ARG A 78 -6.26 -5.65 -1.35
CA ARG A 78 -6.11 -5.70 -2.81
C ARG A 78 -7.45 -5.96 -3.52
N THR A 79 -8.23 -6.93 -3.04
CA THR A 79 -9.56 -7.23 -3.60
C THR A 79 -10.48 -6.02 -3.45
N PHE A 80 -10.53 -5.43 -2.26
CA PHE A 80 -11.35 -4.24 -1.98
C PHE A 80 -10.98 -3.07 -2.90
N ALA A 81 -9.69 -2.74 -3.02
CA ALA A 81 -9.22 -1.68 -3.89
C ALA A 81 -9.60 -1.91 -5.37
N ALA A 82 -9.49 -3.16 -5.85
CA ALA A 82 -9.94 -3.52 -7.19
C ALA A 82 -11.46 -3.38 -7.36
N THR A 83 -12.24 -3.77 -6.35
CA THR A 83 -13.70 -3.62 -6.33
C THR A 83 -14.12 -2.15 -6.38
N VAL A 84 -13.48 -1.27 -5.60
CA VAL A 84 -13.76 0.17 -5.64
C VAL A 84 -13.48 0.74 -7.03
N ARG A 85 -12.35 0.38 -7.65
CA ARG A 85 -12.05 0.80 -9.02
C ARG A 85 -13.09 0.30 -10.03
N GLN A 86 -13.59 -0.92 -9.86
CA GLN A 86 -14.65 -1.46 -10.71
C GLN A 86 -15.98 -0.73 -10.48
N LEU A 87 -16.29 -0.35 -9.23
CA LEU A 87 -17.47 0.43 -8.89
C LEU A 87 -17.47 1.79 -9.59
N VAL A 88 -16.33 2.48 -9.60
CA VAL A 88 -16.17 3.76 -10.33
C VAL A 88 -16.44 3.60 -11.83
N LYS A 89 -15.98 2.50 -12.44
CA LYS A 89 -16.26 2.22 -13.86
C LYS A 89 -17.73 1.99 -14.15
N ILE A 90 -18.46 1.36 -13.22
CA ILE A 90 -19.89 1.07 -13.36
C ILE A 90 -20.74 2.32 -13.09
N SER A 91 -20.33 3.16 -12.14
CA SER A 91 -21.03 4.39 -11.76
C SER A 91 -20.08 5.58 -11.71
N PRO A 92 -19.72 6.16 -12.88
CA PRO A 92 -18.77 7.27 -12.95
C PRO A 92 -19.26 8.53 -12.23
N SER A 93 -20.58 8.73 -12.11
CA SER A 93 -21.15 9.89 -11.41
C SER A 93 -20.89 9.91 -9.91
N MET A 94 -20.60 8.75 -9.31
CA MET A 94 -20.37 8.57 -7.86
C MET A 94 -18.91 8.26 -7.55
N TRP A 95 -17.99 8.64 -8.44
CA TRP A 95 -16.59 8.23 -8.35
C TRP A 95 -15.91 8.75 -7.08
N ALA A 96 -16.24 9.97 -6.67
CA ALA A 96 -15.61 10.63 -5.52
C ALA A 96 -16.05 9.96 -4.21
N GLU A 97 -17.33 9.61 -4.09
CA GLU A 97 -17.88 8.87 -2.96
C GLU A 97 -17.30 7.46 -2.90
N ALA A 98 -17.20 6.77 -4.04
CA ALA A 98 -16.55 5.46 -4.11
C ALA A 98 -15.07 5.54 -3.71
N ALA A 99 -14.35 6.57 -4.13
CA ALA A 99 -12.96 6.80 -3.78
C ALA A 99 -12.77 7.05 -2.27
N CYS A 100 -13.72 7.71 -1.59
CA CYS A 100 -13.70 7.90 -0.14
C CYS A 100 -13.66 6.57 0.63
N LEU A 101 -14.25 5.49 0.08
CA LEU A 101 -14.22 4.17 0.70
C LEU A 101 -12.79 3.63 0.88
N LEU A 102 -11.82 4.04 0.05
CA LEU A 102 -10.42 3.66 0.21
C LEU A 102 -9.80 4.30 1.46
N VAL A 103 -10.16 5.56 1.72
CA VAL A 103 -9.73 6.28 2.93
C VAL A 103 -10.41 5.66 4.15
N ASP A 104 -11.71 5.41 4.08
CA ASP A 104 -12.49 4.79 5.15
C ASP A 104 -11.97 3.39 5.52
N TRP A 105 -11.57 2.59 4.53
CA TRP A 105 -10.94 1.30 4.79
C TRP A 105 -9.64 1.45 5.61
N SER A 106 -8.83 2.46 5.32
CA SER A 106 -7.61 2.72 6.07
C SER A 106 -7.90 3.08 7.54
N VAL A 107 -8.96 3.85 7.79
CA VAL A 107 -9.34 4.33 9.12
C VAL A 107 -10.05 3.24 9.92
N HIS A 108 -11.06 2.60 9.32
CA HIS A 108 -11.99 1.73 10.06
C HIS A 108 -11.63 0.25 9.99
N VAL A 109 -10.88 -0.19 8.98
CA VAL A 109 -10.47 -1.59 8.84
C VAL A 109 -9.01 -1.75 9.22
N LEU A 110 -8.09 -1.04 8.57
CA LEU A 110 -6.66 -1.22 8.85
C LEU A 110 -6.31 -0.76 10.28
N ARG A 111 -6.86 0.36 10.73
CA ARG A 111 -6.62 0.91 12.08
C ARG A 111 -7.65 0.43 13.12
N HIS A 112 -8.39 -0.64 12.82
CA HIS A 112 -9.25 -1.28 13.81
C HIS A 112 -8.42 -1.90 14.94
N ARG A 113 -8.87 -1.73 16.19
CA ARG A 113 -8.15 -2.20 17.38
C ARG A 113 -7.83 -3.70 17.35
N GLU A 114 -8.74 -4.51 16.84
CA GLU A 114 -8.56 -5.97 16.76
C GLU A 114 -7.55 -6.42 15.70
N VAL A 115 -7.27 -5.57 14.71
CA VAL A 115 -6.25 -5.85 13.69
C VAL A 115 -4.85 -5.68 14.26
N GLY A 116 -4.66 -4.72 15.17
CA GLY A 116 -3.38 -4.47 15.84
C GLY A 116 -2.26 -4.15 14.85
N LEU A 117 -2.54 -3.26 13.89
CA LEU A 117 -1.67 -2.93 12.77
C LEU A 117 -0.29 -2.44 13.23
N GLU A 118 -0.22 -1.79 14.39
CA GLU A 118 1.01 -1.30 15.02
C GLU A 118 2.06 -2.39 15.27
N ARG A 119 1.62 -3.65 15.34
CA ARG A 119 2.45 -4.82 15.56
C ARG A 119 3.09 -5.36 14.27
N PHE A 120 2.66 -4.84 13.11
CA PHE A 120 3.18 -5.27 11.81
C PHE A 120 4.52 -4.59 11.53
N LEU A 121 5.34 -5.21 10.68
CA LEU A 121 6.55 -4.57 10.20
C LEU A 121 6.20 -3.29 9.44
N HIS A 122 7.09 -2.29 9.49
CA HIS A 122 6.88 -1.03 8.76
C HIS A 122 6.62 -1.28 7.27
N SER A 123 7.38 -2.16 6.62
CA SER A 123 7.19 -2.53 5.22
C SER A 123 5.83 -3.18 4.93
N GLN A 124 5.27 -3.92 5.89
CA GLN A 124 3.94 -4.53 5.76
C GLN A 124 2.83 -3.47 5.86
N ARG A 125 2.95 -2.54 6.80
CA ARG A 125 2.03 -1.38 6.91
C ARG A 125 2.07 -0.53 5.64
N ASP A 126 3.27 -0.21 5.18
CA ASP A 126 3.48 0.59 3.97
C ASP A 126 2.87 -0.09 2.74
N SER A 127 3.01 -1.41 2.62
CA SER A 127 2.43 -2.17 1.52
C SER A 127 0.89 -2.07 1.50
N LEU A 128 0.23 -2.10 2.66
CA LEU A 128 -1.22 -1.96 2.76
C LEU A 128 -1.68 -0.54 2.39
N TYR A 129 -0.99 0.49 2.89
CA TYR A 129 -1.28 1.87 2.52
C TYR A 129 -0.99 2.15 1.05
N TRP A 130 0.08 1.57 0.52
CA TRP A 130 0.44 1.72 -0.88
C TRP A 130 -0.65 1.19 -1.81
N ILE A 131 -1.27 0.05 -1.50
CA ILE A 131 -2.39 -0.50 -2.30
C ILE A 131 -3.55 0.49 -2.38
N LEU A 132 -3.92 1.10 -1.25
CA LEU A 132 -5.02 2.06 -1.19
C LEU A 132 -4.67 3.38 -1.88
N ASP A 133 -3.46 3.89 -1.65
CA ASP A 133 -2.94 5.09 -2.29
C ASP A 133 -2.83 4.91 -3.82
N ASP A 134 -2.36 3.75 -4.28
CA ASP A 134 -2.26 3.44 -5.71
C ASP A 134 -3.63 3.41 -6.38
N ALA A 135 -4.62 2.80 -5.71
CA ALA A 135 -5.97 2.73 -6.22
C ALA A 135 -6.65 4.11 -6.26
N LEU A 136 -6.48 4.92 -5.21
CA LEU A 136 -7.03 6.27 -5.16
C LEU A 136 -6.39 7.16 -6.23
N LEU A 137 -5.05 7.14 -6.33
CA LEU A 137 -4.31 7.88 -7.34
C LEU A 137 -4.77 7.52 -8.75
N ARG A 138 -4.92 6.23 -9.07
CA ARG A 138 -5.43 5.79 -10.37
C ARG A 138 -6.85 6.28 -10.64
N ILE A 139 -7.75 6.22 -9.66
CA ILE A 139 -9.11 6.75 -9.81
C ILE A 139 -9.04 8.25 -10.10
N CYS A 140 -8.28 9.01 -9.30
CA CYS A 140 -8.13 10.45 -9.51
C CYS A 140 -7.53 10.77 -10.88
N LEU A 141 -6.50 10.04 -11.33
CA LEU A 141 -5.92 10.20 -12.67
C LEU A 141 -6.88 9.81 -13.80
N ASP A 142 -7.70 8.77 -13.61
CA ASP A 142 -8.69 8.34 -14.60
C ASP A 142 -9.86 9.35 -14.72
N GLN A 143 -10.13 10.15 -13.68
CA GLN A 143 -11.15 11.20 -13.68
C GLN A 143 -10.60 12.60 -13.92
N TRP A 144 -9.28 12.76 -13.86
CA TRP A 144 -8.60 14.01 -14.13
C TRP A 144 -8.52 14.21 -15.65
N ASP A 145 -9.43 15.01 -16.15
CA ASP A 145 -9.28 15.64 -17.46
C ASP A 145 -8.61 17.01 -17.26
N PRO A 146 -7.37 17.24 -17.74
CA PRO A 146 -6.94 18.61 -17.92
C PRO A 146 -7.96 19.28 -18.84
N PRO A 147 -8.28 20.57 -18.67
CA PRO A 147 -9.42 21.21 -19.32
C PRO A 147 -9.47 21.21 -20.88
N GLN A 148 -8.64 20.45 -21.59
CA GLN A 148 -8.43 20.40 -23.03
C GLN A 148 -9.37 19.48 -23.83
N SER A 149 -10.06 18.51 -23.23
CA SER A 149 -10.77 17.46 -24.00
C SER A 149 -12.06 17.91 -24.72
N GLN A 150 -12.41 19.20 -24.70
CA GLN A 150 -13.51 19.76 -25.49
C GLN A 150 -13.03 20.97 -26.31
N ALA A 151 -12.22 20.71 -27.32
CA ALA A 151 -12.30 21.54 -28.51
C ALA A 151 -13.69 21.28 -29.14
N PRO A 152 -14.50 22.30 -29.44
CA PRO A 152 -15.65 22.10 -30.31
C PRO A 152 -15.12 21.79 -31.70
N THR A 153 -14.92 20.51 -32.02
CA THR A 153 -14.74 20.07 -33.40
C THR A 153 -16.03 20.40 -34.15
N PRO A 154 -16.02 21.28 -35.18
CA PRO A 154 -17.24 21.69 -35.88
C PRO A 154 -17.74 20.60 -36.85
N SER A 155 -17.50 19.31 -36.59
CA SER A 155 -17.74 18.25 -37.56
C SER A 155 -18.03 16.88 -36.95
N GLN A 156 -18.90 16.80 -35.93
CA GLN A 156 -19.63 15.56 -35.63
C GLN A 156 -21.07 15.89 -35.21
N CYS A 157 -21.87 16.29 -36.20
CA CYS A 157 -23.31 16.15 -36.11
C CYS A 157 -23.65 14.67 -36.30
N THR A 158 -23.84 13.93 -35.20
CA THR A 158 -24.94 12.97 -35.05
C THR A 158 -24.97 12.36 -33.64
N ALA A 159 -26.10 12.58 -32.99
CA ALA A 159 -26.67 11.84 -31.87
C ALA A 159 -26.08 12.05 -30.45
N SER A 160 -26.87 12.79 -29.66
CA SER A 160 -26.94 12.79 -28.19
C SER A 160 -25.97 13.69 -27.41
N GLN A 161 -25.89 14.98 -27.77
CA GLN A 161 -25.58 16.01 -26.78
C GLN A 161 -26.89 16.55 -26.21
N LEU A 162 -27.22 16.16 -24.97
CA LEU A 162 -28.16 16.91 -24.16
C LEU A 162 -27.54 18.30 -23.89
N PRO A 163 -28.31 19.39 -24.04
CA PRO A 163 -27.81 20.73 -23.73
C PRO A 163 -27.70 20.87 -22.20
N GLY A 164 -26.50 21.16 -21.70
CA GLY A 164 -26.34 21.78 -20.37
C GLY A 164 -25.69 20.96 -19.25
N ILE A 165 -24.90 19.91 -19.51
CA ILE A 165 -24.06 19.35 -18.44
C ILE A 165 -22.80 20.21 -18.30
N VAL A 166 -22.86 21.21 -17.43
CA VAL A 166 -21.68 21.95 -16.97
C VAL A 166 -20.77 20.95 -16.27
N ALA A 167 -19.59 20.69 -16.84
CA ALA A 167 -18.58 19.86 -16.19
C ALA A 167 -18.28 20.44 -14.81
N VAL A 168 -18.41 19.61 -13.78
CA VAL A 168 -18.20 20.04 -12.38
C VAL A 168 -16.75 20.48 -12.22
N PRO A 169 -16.48 21.66 -11.64
CA PRO A 169 -15.11 22.11 -11.39
C PRO A 169 -14.32 21.09 -10.56
N TRP A 170 -13.04 20.90 -10.87
CA TRP A 170 -12.22 19.85 -10.24
C TRP A 170 -12.13 20.00 -8.72
N ASP A 171 -12.05 21.23 -8.23
CA ASP A 171 -12.07 21.56 -6.80
C ASP A 171 -13.36 21.10 -6.11
N VAL A 172 -14.49 21.18 -6.83
CA VAL A 172 -15.80 20.72 -6.34
C VAL A 172 -15.89 19.20 -6.43
N ALA A 173 -15.45 18.60 -7.54
CA ALA A 173 -15.51 17.16 -7.78
C ALA A 173 -14.64 16.36 -6.79
N THR A 174 -13.46 16.88 -6.42
CA THR A 174 -12.53 16.23 -5.47
C THR A 174 -12.83 16.54 -4.01
N ARG A 175 -13.72 17.49 -3.72
CA ARG A 175 -14.03 17.94 -2.34
C ARG A 175 -14.37 16.78 -1.38
N PRO A 176 -15.17 15.76 -1.75
CA PRO A 176 -15.44 14.64 -0.85
C PRO A 176 -14.16 13.93 -0.42
N ILE A 177 -13.27 13.63 -1.38
CA ILE A 177 -12.01 12.94 -1.15
C ILE A 177 -11.08 13.78 -0.28
N ARG A 178 -10.92 15.08 -0.58
CA ARG A 178 -10.08 15.99 0.21
C ARG A 178 -10.59 16.11 1.64
N SER A 179 -11.90 16.12 1.83
CA SER A 179 -12.52 16.16 3.17
C SER A 179 -12.25 14.87 3.93
N ALA A 180 -12.43 13.70 3.30
CA ALA A 180 -12.13 12.41 3.91
C ALA A 180 -10.65 12.29 4.30
N LEU A 181 -9.74 12.67 3.40
CA LEU A 181 -8.30 12.67 3.67
C LEU A 181 -7.92 13.63 4.81
N SER A 182 -8.48 14.84 4.82
CA SER A 182 -8.22 15.82 5.88
C SER A 182 -8.70 15.32 7.24
N ASN A 183 -9.92 14.75 7.31
CA ASN A 183 -10.47 14.18 8.54
C ASN A 183 -9.64 12.99 9.04
N ALA A 184 -9.19 12.11 8.14
CA ALA A 184 -8.34 11.00 8.53
C ALA A 184 -6.93 11.46 8.93
N GLN A 185 -6.42 12.54 8.31
CA GLN A 185 -5.11 13.09 8.61
C GLN A 185 -4.99 13.59 10.05
N THR A 186 -6.08 14.04 10.68
CA THR A 186 -6.06 14.44 12.10
C THR A 186 -5.78 13.26 13.04
N LEU A 187 -5.89 12.02 12.56
CA LEU A 187 -5.62 10.80 13.33
C LEU A 187 -4.17 10.30 13.15
N LEU A 188 -3.43 10.81 12.17
CA LEU A 188 -2.06 10.35 11.89
C LEU A 188 -1.11 10.49 13.08
N PRO A 189 -1.10 11.61 13.85
CA PRO A 189 -0.21 11.73 15.00
C PRO A 189 -0.44 10.63 16.04
N LEU A 190 -1.72 10.34 16.33
CA LEU A 190 -2.11 9.28 17.26
C LEU A 190 -1.62 7.90 16.77
N TRP A 191 -1.77 7.63 15.48
CA TRP A 191 -1.30 6.37 14.89
C TRP A 191 0.22 6.26 14.88
N GLY A 192 0.92 7.37 14.61
CA GLY A 192 2.38 7.42 14.65
C GLY A 192 2.92 7.17 16.06
N GLU A 193 2.27 7.70 17.09
CA GLU A 193 2.58 7.41 18.50
C GLU A 193 2.38 5.93 18.83
N GLN A 194 1.26 5.33 18.43
CA GLN A 194 0.98 3.90 18.63
C GLN A 194 2.03 3.02 17.94
N ASP A 195 2.37 3.35 16.69
CA ASP A 195 3.37 2.63 15.90
C ASP A 195 4.77 2.74 16.54
N LEU A 196 5.12 3.92 17.07
CA LEU A 196 6.38 4.17 17.77
C LEU A 196 6.45 3.41 19.09
N GLU A 197 5.40 3.49 19.92
CA GLU A 197 5.33 2.79 21.20
C GLU A 197 5.50 1.28 21.01
N GLU A 198 4.80 0.69 20.04
CA GLU A 198 4.93 -0.74 19.76
C GLU A 198 6.34 -1.09 19.26
N THR A 199 6.92 -0.27 18.38
CA THR A 199 8.29 -0.48 17.88
C THR A 199 9.33 -0.44 18.99
N LEU A 200 9.21 0.51 19.93
CA LEU A 200 10.13 0.68 21.06
C LEU A 200 10.06 -0.47 22.07
N LYS A 201 8.93 -1.18 22.18
CA LYS A 201 8.82 -2.37 23.05
C LYS A 201 9.80 -3.47 22.63
N TRP A 202 10.03 -3.64 21.33
CA TRP A 202 10.76 -4.78 20.78
C TRP A 202 12.21 -4.44 20.37
N ASN A 203 12.53 -3.18 20.06
CA ASN A 203 13.82 -2.81 19.45
C ASN A 203 14.50 -1.58 20.10
N ARG A 204 14.60 -1.56 21.44
CA ARG A 204 15.19 -0.42 22.19
C ARG A 204 16.60 0.03 21.76
N GLY A 205 17.42 -0.85 21.17
CA GLY A 205 18.79 -0.53 20.77
C GLY A 205 19.01 -0.22 19.28
N ILE A 206 18.04 -0.52 18.41
CA ILE A 206 18.15 -0.32 16.94
C ILE A 206 17.37 0.92 16.51
N CYS A 207 16.36 1.32 17.28
CA CYS A 207 15.46 2.42 16.96
C CYS A 207 15.82 3.74 17.67
N GLU A 208 17.08 3.95 18.07
CA GLU A 208 17.53 5.25 18.60
C GLU A 208 17.25 6.35 17.56
N GLY A 209 16.41 7.32 17.92
CA GLY A 209 16.02 8.44 17.05
C GLY A 209 14.77 8.20 16.20
N ALA A 210 14.07 7.07 16.33
CA ALA A 210 12.78 6.87 15.67
C ALA A 210 11.75 7.92 16.10
N LYS A 211 11.03 8.49 15.13
CA LYS A 211 9.99 9.50 15.34
C LYS A 211 8.64 9.02 14.83
N ALA A 212 7.56 9.41 15.50
CA ALA A 212 6.17 9.11 15.09
C ALA A 212 5.91 9.52 13.63
N GLU A 213 6.41 10.70 13.24
CA GLU A 213 6.30 11.28 11.89
C GLU A 213 6.79 10.34 10.76
N TRP A 214 7.74 9.44 11.05
CA TRP A 214 8.27 8.51 10.05
C TRP A 214 7.23 7.48 9.62
N PHE A 215 6.34 7.10 10.53
CA PHE A 215 5.27 6.14 10.26
C PHE A 215 4.09 6.77 9.53
N GLU A 216 3.96 8.10 9.59
CA GLU A 216 2.92 8.86 8.89
C GLU A 216 3.26 9.07 7.41
N ALA A 217 4.55 9.11 7.08
CA ALA A 217 5.03 9.53 5.78
C ALA A 217 4.45 8.68 4.64
N GLY A 218 4.16 7.40 4.85
CA GLY A 218 3.65 6.48 3.80
C GLY A 218 2.15 6.63 3.46
N TRP A 219 1.34 7.23 4.34
CA TRP A 219 -0.11 7.22 4.22
C TRP A 219 -0.62 8.18 3.12
N PHE A 220 -1.28 7.65 2.08
CA PHE A 220 -1.83 8.40 0.93
C PHE A 220 -0.93 9.52 0.39
N ARG A 221 0.40 9.29 0.36
CA ARG A 221 1.36 10.33 0.00
C ARG A 221 1.17 10.80 -1.43
N ARG A 222 1.04 9.86 -2.39
CA ARG A 222 0.98 10.19 -3.81
C ARG A 222 -0.36 10.82 -4.18
N SER A 223 -1.46 10.27 -3.67
CA SER A 223 -2.80 10.81 -3.93
C SER A 223 -2.96 12.23 -3.39
N ARG A 224 -2.46 12.52 -2.18
CA ARG A 224 -2.50 13.88 -1.62
C ARG A 224 -1.70 14.86 -2.47
N LYS A 225 -0.45 14.50 -2.80
CA LYS A 225 0.42 15.30 -3.67
C LYS A 225 -0.25 15.59 -5.02
N PHE A 226 -0.80 14.55 -5.66
CA PHE A 226 -1.52 14.69 -6.92
C PHE A 226 -2.73 15.62 -6.80
N LEU A 227 -3.55 15.47 -5.75
CA LEU A 227 -4.75 16.31 -5.57
C LEU A 227 -4.39 17.78 -5.39
N ASP A 228 -3.33 18.10 -4.67
CA ASP A 228 -2.88 19.48 -4.48
C ASP A 228 -2.31 20.06 -5.78
N GLU A 229 -1.43 19.33 -6.48
CA GLU A 229 -0.85 19.76 -7.76
C GLU A 229 -1.90 19.90 -8.87
N SER A 230 -2.78 18.91 -9.03
CA SER A 230 -3.85 18.94 -10.03
C SER A 230 -4.84 20.08 -9.77
N THR A 231 -5.20 20.35 -8.51
CA THR A 231 -6.05 21.50 -8.17
C THR A 231 -5.38 22.81 -8.56
N ARG A 232 -4.08 22.96 -8.29
CA ARG A 232 -3.36 24.19 -8.63
C ARG A 232 -3.26 24.38 -10.15
N ILE A 233 -2.95 23.33 -10.90
CA ILE A 233 -2.92 23.35 -12.37
C ILE A 233 -4.31 23.71 -12.93
N TYR A 234 -5.39 23.15 -12.36
CA TYR A 234 -6.75 23.48 -12.75
C TYR A 234 -7.06 24.98 -12.59
N GLU A 235 -6.63 25.58 -11.47
CA GLU A 235 -6.82 27.00 -11.19
C GLU A 235 -6.07 27.91 -12.17
N ILE A 236 -4.83 27.55 -12.54
CA ILE A 236 -4.04 28.29 -13.53
C ILE A 236 -4.78 28.29 -14.87
N TRP A 237 -5.21 27.12 -15.34
CA TRP A 237 -6.02 26.98 -16.56
C TRP A 237 -7.31 27.80 -16.51
N ARG A 238 -8.04 27.74 -15.39
CA ARG A 238 -9.28 28.49 -15.18
C ARG A 238 -9.04 30.00 -15.24
N THR A 239 -7.91 30.46 -14.71
CA THR A 239 -7.53 31.88 -14.69
C THR A 239 -7.18 32.37 -16.09
N ILE A 240 -6.35 31.65 -16.82
CA ILE A 240 -5.94 32.00 -18.20
C ILE A 240 -7.15 32.08 -19.12
N ARG A 241 -8.10 31.13 -19.01
CA ARG A 241 -9.35 31.17 -19.80
C ARG A 241 -10.21 32.40 -19.53
N ARG A 242 -10.32 32.80 -18.26
CA ARG A 242 -11.06 34.00 -17.85
C ARG A 242 -10.37 35.27 -18.36
N SER A 243 -9.06 35.36 -18.19
CA SER A 243 -8.26 36.54 -18.58
C SER A 243 -8.17 36.71 -20.09
N GLY A 244 -8.10 35.61 -20.84
CA GLY A 244 -8.08 35.64 -22.31
C GLY A 244 -9.44 35.79 -22.98
N GLY A 245 -10.54 35.91 -22.21
CA GLY A 245 -11.90 36.00 -22.76
C GLY A 245 -12.29 34.81 -23.66
N GLY A 246 -11.64 33.66 -23.52
CA GLY A 246 -11.78 32.52 -24.44
C GLY A 246 -11.17 32.70 -25.84
N GLN A 247 -10.45 33.80 -26.09
CA GLN A 247 -9.87 34.14 -27.40
C GLN A 247 -8.35 33.85 -27.49
N LEU A 248 -7.72 33.43 -26.40
CA LEU A 248 -6.30 33.08 -26.41
C LEU A 248 -6.10 31.79 -27.22
N PRO A 249 -5.22 31.78 -28.25
CA PRO A 249 -4.81 30.57 -28.94
C PRO A 249 -4.36 29.50 -27.95
N ILE A 250 -4.75 28.25 -28.18
CA ILE A 250 -4.54 27.18 -27.22
C ILE A 250 -3.05 26.94 -26.97
N GLU A 251 -2.22 27.09 -28.01
CA GLU A 251 -0.77 26.94 -27.95
C GLU A 251 -0.15 27.96 -26.98
N LEU A 252 -0.62 29.22 -27.04
CA LEU A 252 -0.18 30.26 -26.09
C LEU A 252 -0.70 30.01 -24.68
N ALA A 253 -1.91 29.47 -24.54
CA ALA A 253 -2.44 29.07 -23.24
C ALA A 253 -1.56 27.97 -22.62
N TYR A 254 -1.13 26.97 -23.40
CA TYR A 254 -0.20 25.94 -22.93
C TYR A 254 1.13 26.52 -22.50
N THR A 255 1.76 27.38 -23.31
CA THR A 255 3.05 27.99 -22.96
C THR A 255 2.94 28.76 -21.65
N ILE A 256 1.89 29.56 -21.46
CA ILE A 256 1.69 30.30 -20.21
C ILE A 256 1.45 29.35 -19.03
N VAL A 257 0.64 28.30 -19.20
CA VAL A 257 0.42 27.31 -18.14
C VAL A 257 1.73 26.62 -17.77
N GLU A 258 2.54 26.23 -18.75
CA GLU A 258 3.81 25.56 -18.56
C GLU A 258 4.84 26.48 -17.88
N ASP A 259 4.92 27.75 -18.29
CA ASP A 259 5.78 28.76 -17.67
C ASP A 259 5.38 29.01 -16.21
N VAL A 260 4.07 29.17 -15.94
CA VAL A 260 3.55 29.38 -14.58
C VAL A 260 3.74 28.12 -13.73
N ALA A 261 3.48 26.93 -14.28
CA ALA A 261 3.71 25.68 -13.58
C ALA A 261 5.19 25.49 -13.22
N THR A 262 6.11 25.80 -14.15
CA THR A 262 7.55 25.76 -13.90
C THR A 262 7.96 26.76 -12.83
N PHE A 263 7.43 27.98 -12.86
CA PHE A 263 7.68 29.00 -11.85
C PHE A 263 7.16 28.61 -10.46
N GLU A 264 6.02 27.91 -10.39
CA GLU A 264 5.41 27.44 -9.14
C GLU A 264 5.91 26.05 -8.70
N GLU A 265 6.93 25.50 -9.36
CA GLU A 265 7.48 24.15 -9.10
C GLU A 265 6.43 23.03 -9.21
N LEU A 266 5.40 23.23 -10.04
CA LEU A 266 4.37 22.24 -10.35
C LEU A 266 4.84 21.30 -11.46
N PRO A 267 4.32 20.05 -11.48
CA PRO A 267 4.65 19.12 -12.55
C PRO A 267 4.19 19.63 -13.91
N THR A 268 5.10 19.58 -14.88
CA THR A 268 4.84 19.86 -16.30
C THR A 268 4.70 18.55 -17.08
N GLY A 269 4.00 18.59 -18.21
CA GLY A 269 3.74 17.42 -19.05
C GLY A 269 2.55 16.58 -18.62
N ASP A 270 2.55 15.29 -19.01
CA ASP A 270 1.48 14.35 -18.68
C ASP A 270 1.60 13.86 -17.23
N LEU A 271 0.67 14.29 -16.38
CA LEU A 271 0.60 13.86 -14.98
C LEU A 271 0.44 12.34 -14.86
N ARG A 272 -0.19 11.67 -15.83
CA ARG A 272 -0.36 10.22 -15.79
C ARG A 272 0.99 9.51 -15.93
N GLU A 273 1.83 9.93 -16.86
CA GLU A 273 3.18 9.38 -17.04
C GLU A 273 4.06 9.68 -15.83
N LEU A 274 3.93 10.86 -15.24
CA LEU A 274 4.70 11.25 -14.05
C LEU A 274 4.34 10.40 -12.82
N TYR A 275 3.05 10.15 -12.59
CA TYR A 275 2.55 9.46 -11.40
C TYR A 275 2.45 7.94 -11.55
N LEU A 276 2.35 7.44 -12.79
CA LEU A 276 2.30 6.02 -13.14
C LEU A 276 3.30 5.73 -14.28
N PRO A 277 4.61 5.85 -14.04
CA PRO A 277 5.61 5.52 -15.05
C PRO A 277 5.44 4.06 -15.48
N THR A 278 5.31 3.85 -16.79
CA THR A 278 5.38 2.50 -17.37
C THR A 278 6.82 2.01 -17.27
N GLU A 279 7.07 1.06 -16.38
CA GLU A 279 8.28 0.23 -16.39
C GLU A 279 8.34 -0.65 -17.65
#